data_AF-A0AAU2J3S3-F1
#
_entry.id   AF-A0AAU2J3S3-F1
#
_cell.length_a   1.000
_cell.length_b   1.000
_cell.length_c   1.000
_cell.angle_alpha   90.00
_cell.angle_beta   90.00
_cell.angle_gamma   90.00
#
_symmetry.space_group_name_H-M   'P 1'
#
loop_
_entity.id
_entity.type
_entity.pdbx_description
1 polymer ?
#
loop_
_entity_poly.entity_id
_entity_poly.type
_entity_poly.pdbx_seq_one_letter_code
_entity_poly.pdbx_strand_id
1 'polypeptide(L)'
;MARHALSRSRRRALLRAGLTVTAVGAALGAGGAAAQAAPLPVAPASGADSSLDAVGGATGAFGHAVSPLTQLQLDPLANTGVDPLANGVGTQVADFKPVSTGVVTDPLTSGGALKDLPVVGQVAGLLHG
;
A
#
# COMPACT_ATOMS: atom_id res chain seq x y z
N MET A 1 28.51 -15.25 -54.67
CA MET A 1 28.53 -13.98 -53.90
C MET A 1 27.25 -13.67 -53.08
N ALA A 2 26.21 -14.51 -53.04
CA ALA A 2 24.90 -14.16 -52.43
C ALA A 2 24.80 -14.29 -50.89
N ARG A 3 25.69 -15.06 -50.24
CA ARG A 3 25.64 -15.33 -48.78
C ARG A 3 26.10 -14.18 -47.87
N HIS A 4 26.75 -13.14 -48.42
CA HIS A 4 27.23 -11.99 -47.63
C HIS A 4 26.23 -10.84 -47.54
N ALA A 5 25.27 -10.74 -48.47
CA ALA A 5 24.24 -9.71 -48.44
C ALA A 5 23.20 -9.96 -47.34
N LEU A 6 22.81 -11.22 -47.14
CA LEU A 6 21.83 -11.64 -46.13
C LEU A 6 22.34 -11.43 -44.70
N SER A 7 23.62 -11.71 -44.43
CA SER A 7 24.24 -11.52 -43.10
C SER A 7 24.35 -10.04 -42.70
N ARG A 8 24.44 -9.14 -43.69
CA ARG A 8 24.50 -7.69 -43.47
C ARG A 8 23.11 -7.11 -43.18
N SER A 9 22.08 -7.61 -43.86
CA SER A 9 20.69 -7.24 -43.61
C SER A 9 20.22 -7.67 -42.21
N ARG A 10 20.49 -8.93 -41.84
CA ARG A 10 20.10 -9.48 -40.53
C ARG A 10 20.76 -8.76 -39.35
N ARG A 11 22.04 -8.38 -39.48
CA ARG A 11 22.76 -7.58 -38.46
C ARG A 11 22.15 -6.20 -38.26
N ARG A 12 21.72 -5.52 -39.33
CA ARG A 12 21.06 -4.21 -39.24
C ARG A 12 19.66 -4.30 -38.64
N ALA A 13 18.91 -5.36 -38.96
CA ALA A 13 17.60 -5.60 -38.35
C ALA A 13 17.71 -5.86 -36.84
N LEU A 14 18.68 -6.67 -36.42
CA LEU A 14 18.95 -6.93 -35.00
C LEU A 14 19.42 -5.67 -34.25
N LEU A 15 20.27 -4.85 -34.86
CA LEU A 15 20.70 -3.57 -34.28
C LEU A 15 19.55 -2.58 -34.10
N ARG A 16 18.63 -2.49 -35.08
CA ARG A 16 17.44 -1.63 -35.00
C ARG A 16 16.45 -2.14 -33.95
N ALA A 17 16.22 -3.45 -33.89
CA ALA A 17 15.36 -4.05 -32.88
C ALA A 17 15.92 -3.85 -31.46
N GLY A 18 17.24 -4.03 -31.28
CA GLY A 18 17.92 -3.75 -30.01
C GLY A 18 17.76 -2.28 -29.59
N LEU A 19 18.02 -1.34 -30.51
CA LEU A 19 17.89 0.09 -30.26
C LEU A 19 16.45 0.48 -29.86
N THR A 20 15.43 -0.08 -30.52
CA THR A 20 14.02 0.18 -30.17
C THR A 20 13.65 -0.38 -28.80
N VAL A 21 14.18 -1.56 -28.43
CA VAL A 21 13.96 -2.15 -27.11
C VAL A 21 14.62 -1.31 -26.02
N THR A 22 15.84 -0.81 -26.25
CA THR A 22 16.53 0.08 -25.30
C THR A 22 15.82 1.43 -25.14
N ALA A 23 15.29 2.01 -26.23
CA ALA A 23 14.55 3.27 -26.16
C ALA A 23 13.20 3.15 -25.42
N VAL A 24 12.46 2.05 -25.65
CA VAL A 24 11.22 1.76 -24.92
C VAL A 24 11.50 1.44 -23.44
N GLY A 25 12.58 0.72 -23.15
CA GLY A 25 13.03 0.45 -21.78
C GLY A 25 13.42 1.72 -21.01
N ALA A 26 14.05 2.70 -21.67
CA ALA A 26 14.38 3.99 -21.06
C ALA A 26 13.13 4.84 -20.78
N ALA A 27 12.13 4.82 -21.67
CA ALA A 27 10.86 5.53 -21.46
C ALA A 27 10.00 4.89 -20.35
N LEU A 28 9.99 3.56 -20.25
CA LEU A 28 9.32 2.84 -19.16
C LEU A 28 10.07 2.98 -17.82
N GLY A 29 11.40 3.11 -17.85
CA GLY A 29 12.22 3.43 -16.66
C GLY A 29 11.98 4.85 -16.14
N ALA A 30 11.63 5.80 -17.02
CA ALA A 30 11.27 7.16 -16.63
C ALA A 30 9.82 7.29 -16.10
N GLY A 31 8.94 6.32 -16.41
CA GLY A 31 7.54 6.31 -15.97
C GLY A 31 7.23 5.39 -14.78
N GLY A 32 8.13 4.46 -14.43
CA GLY A 32 7.88 3.42 -13.42
C GLY A 32 8.78 3.47 -12.17
N ALA A 33 9.60 4.51 -12.01
CA ALA A 33 10.59 4.59 -10.94
C ALA A 33 10.44 5.85 -10.06
N ALA A 34 9.23 6.13 -9.57
CA ALA A 34 9.04 7.07 -8.46
C ALA A 34 9.35 6.42 -7.08
N ALA A 35 10.34 5.55 -7.03
CA ALA A 35 10.90 4.96 -5.81
C ALA A 35 12.41 5.14 -5.82
N GLN A 36 12.87 6.39 -5.83
CA GLN A 36 14.28 6.70 -5.57
C GLN A 36 14.38 7.66 -4.39
N ALA A 37 14.82 7.13 -3.25
CA ALA A 37 15.53 7.92 -2.25
C ALA A 37 16.84 8.40 -2.89
N ALA A 38 16.92 9.68 -3.23
CA ALA A 38 18.14 10.33 -3.70
C ALA A 38 18.63 11.32 -2.62
N PRO A 39 19.94 11.34 -2.29
CA PRO A 39 20.51 12.43 -1.50
C PRO A 39 20.30 13.76 -2.22
N LEU A 40 19.70 14.73 -1.54
CA LEU A 40 19.28 16.03 -2.07
C LEU A 40 20.46 16.83 -2.67
N PRO A 41 20.34 17.36 -3.90
CA PRO A 41 21.04 18.58 -4.28
C PRO A 41 20.42 19.74 -3.50
N VAL A 42 21.26 20.57 -2.87
CA VAL A 42 20.83 21.83 -2.25
C VAL A 42 20.24 22.77 -3.31
N ALA A 43 18.90 22.74 -3.45
CA ALA A 43 18.12 23.73 -4.16
C ALA A 43 17.75 24.86 -3.18
N PRO A 44 17.74 26.14 -3.62
CA PRO A 44 17.43 27.26 -2.75
C PRO A 44 15.99 27.14 -2.25
N ALA A 45 15.78 27.48 -0.98
CA ALA A 45 14.49 27.48 -0.31
C ALA A 45 13.47 28.34 -1.08
N SER A 46 12.63 27.70 -1.88
CA SER A 46 11.48 28.32 -2.54
C SER A 46 10.22 27.69 -1.98
N GLY A 47 9.51 28.46 -1.16
CA GLY A 47 8.11 28.21 -0.78
C GLY A 47 7.94 27.34 0.46
N ALA A 48 7.28 27.88 1.47
CA ALA A 48 6.74 27.11 2.59
C ALA A 48 5.78 25.98 2.11
N ASP A 49 5.30 26.07 0.87
CA ASP A 49 4.37 25.15 0.22
C ASP A 49 5.00 23.79 -0.16
N SER A 50 6.31 23.73 -0.43
CA SER A 50 6.98 22.47 -0.82
C SER A 50 7.08 21.46 0.32
N SER A 51 7.01 21.91 1.58
CA SER A 51 7.04 21.02 2.73
C SER A 51 5.73 20.25 2.90
N LEU A 52 4.60 20.89 2.60
CA LEU A 52 3.27 20.27 2.65
C LEU A 52 3.09 19.27 1.50
N ASP A 53 3.57 19.59 0.31
CA ASP A 53 3.55 18.68 -0.85
C ASP A 53 4.47 17.47 -0.65
N ALA A 54 5.65 17.68 -0.03
CA ALA A 54 6.56 16.59 0.32
C ALA A 54 5.98 15.68 1.41
N VAL A 55 5.29 16.26 2.41
CA VAL A 55 4.55 15.49 3.43
C VAL A 55 3.40 14.71 2.80
N GLY A 56 2.58 15.34 1.94
CA GLY A 56 1.49 14.68 1.22
C GLY A 56 1.97 13.55 0.31
N GLY A 57 3.08 13.76 -0.39
CA GLY A 57 3.72 12.72 -1.21
C GLY A 57 4.25 11.55 -0.39
N ALA A 58 4.87 11.82 0.76
CA ALA A 58 5.35 10.78 1.67
C ALA A 58 4.20 9.99 2.32
N THR A 59 3.12 10.65 2.75
CA THR A 59 1.94 10.00 3.33
C THR A 59 1.17 9.21 2.28
N GLY A 60 1.07 9.69 1.04
CA GLY A 60 0.43 8.96 -0.06
C GLY A 60 1.22 7.70 -0.47
N ALA A 61 2.55 7.81 -0.59
CA ALA A 61 3.41 6.65 -0.89
C ALA A 61 3.38 5.60 0.23
N PHE A 62 3.47 6.05 1.49
CA PHE A 62 3.34 5.17 2.65
C PHE A 62 1.95 4.54 2.72
N GLY A 63 0.90 5.34 2.52
CA GLY A 63 -0.49 4.94 2.47
C GLY A 63 -0.74 3.81 1.47
N HIS A 64 -0.25 3.94 0.25
CA HIS A 64 -0.34 2.87 -0.76
C HIS A 64 0.43 1.61 -0.37
N ALA A 65 1.60 1.73 0.26
CA ALA A 65 2.38 0.57 0.69
C ALA A 65 1.69 -0.21 1.82
N VAL A 66 1.03 0.48 2.77
CA VAL A 66 0.38 -0.16 3.92
C VAL A 66 -1.11 -0.42 3.73
N SER A 67 -1.74 0.13 2.69
CA SER A 67 -3.18 -0.01 2.45
C SER A 67 -3.67 -1.47 2.47
N PRO A 68 -3.00 -2.44 1.82
CA PRO A 68 -3.43 -3.83 1.88
C PRO A 68 -3.44 -4.41 3.30
N LEU A 69 -2.54 -3.94 4.17
CA LEU A 69 -2.45 -4.39 5.56
C LEU A 69 -3.64 -3.90 6.40
N THR A 70 -4.23 -2.75 6.04
CA THR A 70 -5.39 -2.20 6.76
C THR A 70 -6.68 -2.99 6.53
N GLN A 71 -6.71 -3.82 5.48
CA GLN A 71 -7.84 -4.64 5.07
C GLN A 71 -7.74 -6.08 5.55
N LEU A 72 -6.62 -6.47 6.16
CA LEU A 72 -6.41 -7.82 6.65
C LEU A 72 -7.18 -8.03 7.96
N GLN A 73 -7.82 -9.19 8.07
CA GLN A 73 -8.42 -9.67 9.31
C GLN A 73 -7.36 -9.69 10.42
N LEU A 74 -7.65 -9.02 11.53
CA LEU A 74 -6.69 -8.88 12.63
C LEU A 74 -6.63 -10.12 13.52
N ASP A 75 -7.76 -10.80 13.68
CA ASP A 75 -7.88 -12.01 14.48
C ASP A 75 -8.05 -13.24 13.56
N PRO A 76 -7.01 -14.08 13.41
CA PRO A 76 -7.08 -15.29 12.59
C PRO A 76 -8.07 -16.34 13.12
N LEU A 77 -8.44 -16.26 14.41
CA LEU A 77 -9.37 -17.18 15.05
C LEU A 77 -10.79 -16.61 15.10
N ALA A 78 -11.03 -15.43 14.56
CA ALA A 78 -12.36 -14.85 14.51
C ALA A 78 -13.37 -15.78 13.81
N ASN A 79 -14.60 -15.77 14.32
CA ASN A 79 -15.68 -16.67 13.93
C ASN A 79 -15.39 -18.17 14.19
N THR A 80 -14.40 -18.50 15.02
CA THR A 80 -14.16 -19.88 15.48
C THR A 80 -14.67 -20.09 16.90
N GLY A 81 -15.02 -21.33 17.25
CA GLY A 81 -15.45 -21.68 18.61
C GLY A 81 -14.31 -21.76 19.63
N VAL A 82 -13.05 -21.55 19.20
CA VAL A 82 -11.85 -21.58 20.05
C VAL A 82 -11.16 -20.22 20.14
N ASP A 83 -11.84 -19.17 19.65
CA ASP A 83 -11.38 -17.80 19.72
C ASP A 83 -11.27 -17.35 21.19
N PRO A 84 -10.06 -17.02 21.69
CA PRO A 84 -9.89 -16.57 23.06
C PRO A 84 -10.56 -15.21 23.32
N LEU A 85 -10.65 -14.34 22.32
CA LEU A 85 -11.24 -13.00 22.43
C LEU A 85 -12.78 -13.05 22.48
N ALA A 86 -13.37 -14.16 22.06
CA ALA A 86 -14.79 -14.43 22.19
C ALA A 86 -15.21 -14.84 23.63
N ASN A 87 -14.26 -15.00 24.56
CA ASN A 87 -14.55 -15.25 25.98
C ASN A 87 -14.98 -13.96 26.71
N GLY A 88 -16.16 -13.45 26.36
CA GLY A 88 -16.74 -12.26 26.98
C GLY A 88 -17.30 -12.53 28.38
N VAL A 89 -17.17 -11.56 29.28
CA VAL A 89 -17.90 -11.53 30.56
C VAL A 89 -18.92 -10.41 30.51
N GLY A 90 -20.16 -10.71 30.88
CA GLY A 90 -21.26 -9.75 30.91
C GLY A 90 -21.95 -9.71 32.26
N THR A 91 -22.46 -8.54 32.62
CA THR A 91 -23.30 -8.35 33.81
C THR A 91 -24.51 -7.50 33.47
N GLN A 92 -25.60 -7.74 34.18
CA GLN A 92 -26.80 -6.94 34.12
C GLN A 92 -27.33 -6.74 35.53
N VAL A 93 -27.72 -5.52 35.86
CA VAL A 93 -28.31 -5.17 37.16
C VAL A 93 -29.75 -4.75 36.90
N ALA A 94 -30.72 -5.50 37.44
CA ALA A 94 -32.15 -5.26 37.23
C ALA A 94 -32.50 -5.03 35.74
N ASP A 95 -33.23 -3.95 35.43
CA ASP A 95 -33.74 -3.65 34.09
C ASP A 95 -32.79 -2.74 33.28
N PHE A 96 -31.56 -2.50 33.76
CA PHE A 96 -30.58 -1.72 33.01
C PHE A 96 -30.07 -2.47 31.79
N LYS A 97 -29.51 -1.71 30.84
CA LYS A 97 -28.87 -2.29 29.67
C LYS A 97 -27.65 -3.12 30.09
N PRO A 98 -27.52 -4.38 29.64
CA PRO A 98 -26.37 -5.22 29.94
C PRO A 98 -25.06 -4.56 29.52
N VAL A 99 -24.02 -4.77 30.32
CA VAL A 99 -22.64 -4.39 29.97
C VAL A 99 -21.81 -5.65 29.83
N SER A 100 -20.91 -5.68 28.85
CA SER A 100 -20.02 -6.81 28.63
C SER A 100 -18.66 -6.35 28.15
N THR A 101 -17.67 -7.23 28.22
CA THR A 101 -16.39 -7.02 27.54
C THR A 101 -16.50 -7.23 26.03
N GLY A 102 -17.56 -7.90 25.56
CA GLY A 102 -17.82 -8.20 24.15
C GLY A 102 -17.87 -6.94 23.30
N VAL A 103 -18.49 -5.85 23.76
CA VAL A 103 -18.57 -4.60 22.96
C VAL A 103 -17.21 -4.05 22.50
N VAL A 104 -16.11 -4.38 23.18
CA VAL A 104 -14.75 -3.97 22.77
C VAL A 104 -14.05 -5.03 21.92
N THR A 105 -14.34 -6.32 22.12
CA THR A 105 -13.69 -7.43 21.40
C THR A 105 -14.47 -7.88 20.16
N ASP A 106 -15.77 -7.62 20.08
CA ASP A 106 -16.68 -8.02 18.99
C ASP A 106 -16.17 -7.62 17.59
N PRO A 107 -15.60 -6.42 17.37
CA PRO A 107 -15.04 -6.07 16.07
C PRO A 107 -13.91 -7.01 15.63
N LEU A 108 -13.11 -7.52 16.57
CA LEU A 108 -12.01 -8.44 16.30
C LEU A 108 -12.53 -9.86 16.08
N THR A 109 -13.35 -10.36 17.01
CA THR A 109 -13.88 -11.75 16.99
C THR A 109 -14.83 -11.99 15.81
N SER A 110 -15.42 -10.93 15.25
CA SER A 110 -16.25 -10.99 14.03
C SER A 110 -15.43 -10.93 12.73
N GLY A 111 -14.11 -10.80 12.82
CA GLY A 111 -13.19 -10.79 11.69
C GLY A 111 -12.92 -9.41 11.10
N GLY A 112 -13.08 -8.35 11.88
CA GLY A 112 -12.79 -6.99 11.46
C GLY A 112 -11.31 -6.79 11.10
N ALA A 113 -11.08 -5.93 10.12
CA ALA A 113 -9.75 -5.44 9.76
C ALA A 113 -9.44 -4.14 10.51
N LEU A 114 -8.19 -3.65 10.38
CA LEU A 114 -7.77 -2.40 11.03
C LEU A 114 -8.67 -1.21 10.67
N LYS A 115 -9.14 -1.15 9.42
CA LYS A 115 -10.09 -0.14 8.93
C LYS A 115 -11.48 -0.21 9.57
N ASP A 116 -11.85 -1.37 10.12
CA ASP A 116 -13.18 -1.65 10.68
C ASP A 116 -13.22 -1.41 12.20
N LEU A 117 -12.06 -1.19 12.82
CA LEU A 117 -11.98 -0.92 14.25
C LEU A 117 -12.57 0.46 14.59
N PRO A 118 -13.36 0.57 15.67
CA PRO A 118 -13.82 1.86 16.15
C PRO A 118 -12.62 2.74 16.51
N VAL A 119 -12.69 4.02 16.15
CA VAL A 119 -11.61 5.03 16.28
C VAL A 119 -10.40 4.77 15.38
N VAL A 120 -9.76 3.59 15.46
CA VAL A 120 -8.55 3.28 14.69
C VAL A 120 -8.82 3.27 13.18
N GLY A 121 -9.98 2.77 12.75
CA GLY A 121 -10.38 2.79 11.34
C GLY A 121 -10.51 4.20 10.77
N GLN A 122 -10.91 5.18 11.59
CA GLN A 122 -11.00 6.58 11.17
C GLN A 122 -9.60 7.16 10.90
N VAL A 123 -8.62 6.84 11.75
CA VAL A 123 -7.22 7.25 11.58
C VAL A 123 -6.60 6.53 10.38
N ALA A 124 -6.86 5.23 10.22
CA ALA A 124 -6.40 4.47 9.07
C ALA A 124 -6.98 4.98 7.74
N GLY A 125 -8.20 5.52 7.75
CA GLY A 125 -8.80 6.19 6.59
C GLY A 125 -8.02 7.40 6.09
N LEU A 126 -7.31 8.11 6.98
CA LEU A 126 -6.47 9.25 6.62
C LEU A 126 -5.21 8.84 5.84
N LEU A 127 -4.81 7.56 5.88
CA LEU A 127 -3.69 7.03 5.11
C LEU A 127 -4.07 6.71 3.66
N HIS A 128 -5.35 6.70 3.32
CA HIS A 128 -5.87 6.35 2.00
C HIS A 128 -6.44 7.56 1.23
N GLY A 129 -6.39 8.76 1.83
CA GLY A 129 -6.94 10.01 1.31
C GLY A 129 -5.94 10.84 0.53
#